data_AF-I3CX32-F1
#
_entry.id   AF-I3CX32-F1
#
_cell.length_a   1.000
_cell.length_b   1.000
_cell.length_c   1.000
_cell.angle_alpha   90.00
_cell.angle_beta   90.00
_cell.angle_gamma   90.00
#
_symmetry.space_group_name_H-M   'P 1'
#
loop_
_entity.id
_entity.type
_entity.pdbx_description
1 polymer ?
#
loop_
_entity_poly.entity_id
_entity_poly.type
_entity_poly.pdbx_seq_one_letter_code
_entity_poly.pdbx_strand_id
1 'polypeptide(L)'
;MVLVGGQPGAGKSQASMLAKSELREQGGYIHIDADRMRERIPLGNSKPTSQETQADAGKLVQALRELAVANRRNILEEGTYREAEGAERFVAGKREQGYNVEMLAVATPREQSLLGIYNRHELQHQAKADNPRMVAETYHDDAMRGFENTLTKAGGVLDRTRVIDRGGNVFFDSQAQGRGNVLEALAEGRKLTDDKLKETADVWAETREMAAQRQAPPGYQATLQDHHKRIEEMQKERIHCHAMNQLNANAATLARDAR
;
A
#
# COMPACT_ATOMS: atom_id res chain seq x y z
N MET A 1 7.51 -13.32 -12.96
CA MET A 1 7.91 -12.35 -11.92
C MET A 1 6.65 -11.62 -11.50
N VAL A 2 6.38 -11.56 -10.20
CA VAL A 2 5.23 -10.85 -9.64
C VAL A 2 5.75 -9.67 -8.83
N LEU A 3 5.25 -8.49 -9.14
CA LEU A 3 5.55 -7.23 -8.47
C LEU A 3 4.35 -6.87 -7.58
N VAL A 4 4.56 -6.59 -6.30
CA VAL A 4 3.50 -6.13 -5.40
C VAL A 4 3.72 -4.65 -5.11
N GLY A 5 2.84 -3.83 -5.68
CA GLY A 5 2.97 -2.38 -5.70
C GLY A 5 1.94 -1.65 -4.85
N GLY A 6 2.35 -0.55 -4.23
CA GLY A 6 1.47 0.37 -3.52
C GLY A 6 2.25 1.27 -2.56
N GLN A 7 1.61 2.32 -2.05
CA GLN A 7 2.24 3.23 -1.10
C GLN A 7 2.59 2.52 0.24
N PRO A 8 3.52 3.07 1.04
CA PRO A 8 3.78 2.57 2.39
C PRO A 8 2.50 2.45 3.22
N GLY A 9 2.38 1.44 4.08
CA GLY A 9 1.18 1.23 4.89
C GLY A 9 -0.07 0.75 4.14
N ALA A 10 -0.06 0.65 2.80
CA ALA A 10 -1.18 0.11 2.01
C ALA A 10 -1.62 -1.32 2.39
N GLY A 11 -0.77 -2.11 3.06
CA GLY A 11 -1.13 -3.48 3.44
C GLY A 11 -0.84 -4.48 2.33
N LYS A 12 0.34 -4.37 1.72
CA LYS A 12 0.83 -5.30 0.69
C LYS A 12 0.87 -6.77 1.12
N SER A 13 0.84 -7.05 2.41
CA SER A 13 0.94 -8.40 2.99
C SER A 13 -0.05 -9.40 2.40
N GLN A 14 -1.32 -9.03 2.18
CA GLN A 14 -2.33 -9.94 1.61
C GLN A 14 -2.07 -10.21 0.12
N ALA A 15 -1.76 -9.18 -0.66
CA ALA A 15 -1.35 -9.33 -2.05
C ALA A 15 -0.09 -10.19 -2.20
N SER A 16 0.90 -9.95 -1.33
CA SER A 16 2.10 -10.76 -1.25
C SER A 16 1.78 -12.19 -0.85
N MET A 17 0.87 -12.44 0.10
CA MET A 17 0.47 -13.79 0.48
C MET A 17 -0.18 -14.55 -0.69
N LEU A 18 -1.08 -13.90 -1.43
CA LEU A 18 -1.70 -14.44 -2.64
C LEU A 18 -0.62 -14.86 -3.65
N ALA A 19 0.29 -13.94 -4.01
CA ALA A 19 1.39 -14.23 -4.92
C ALA A 19 2.30 -15.37 -4.43
N LYS A 20 2.61 -15.40 -3.12
CA LYS A 20 3.43 -16.47 -2.52
C LYS A 20 2.75 -17.82 -2.65
N SER A 21 1.43 -17.89 -2.50
CA SER A 21 0.67 -19.13 -2.67
C SER A 21 0.73 -19.62 -4.10
N GLU A 22 0.40 -18.76 -5.06
CA GLU A 22 0.40 -19.10 -6.49
C GLU A 22 1.80 -19.53 -6.97
N LEU A 23 2.84 -18.79 -6.56
CA LEU A 23 4.22 -19.11 -6.97
C LEU A 23 4.75 -20.39 -6.32
N ARG A 24 4.27 -20.80 -5.13
CA ARG A 24 4.63 -22.09 -4.51
C ARG A 24 4.15 -23.26 -5.35
N GLU A 25 2.95 -23.16 -5.89
CA GLU A 25 2.39 -24.16 -6.81
C GLU A 25 3.14 -24.21 -8.14
N GLN A 26 3.84 -23.13 -8.50
CA GLN A 26 4.65 -22.99 -9.71
C GLN A 26 6.16 -23.22 -9.50
N GLY A 27 6.54 -24.01 -8.48
CA GLY A 27 7.94 -24.38 -8.24
C GLY A 27 8.71 -23.44 -7.30
N GLY A 28 8.02 -22.57 -6.57
CA GLY A 28 8.59 -21.68 -5.57
C GLY A 28 9.01 -20.31 -6.12
N TYR A 29 9.59 -19.47 -5.25
CA TYR A 29 9.99 -18.10 -5.58
C TYR A 29 11.15 -17.61 -4.71
N ILE A 30 11.83 -16.57 -5.18
CA ILE A 30 12.72 -15.72 -4.39
C ILE A 30 11.94 -14.46 -3.99
N HIS A 31 11.85 -14.19 -2.68
CA HIS A 31 11.20 -12.98 -2.15
C HIS A 31 12.22 -11.86 -2.04
N ILE A 32 11.95 -10.75 -2.71
CA ILE A 32 12.77 -9.54 -2.69
C ILE A 32 11.94 -8.42 -2.07
N ASP A 33 12.37 -7.94 -0.90
CA ASP A 33 11.73 -6.85 -0.17
C ASP A 33 12.83 -6.01 0.47
N ALA A 34 13.05 -4.82 -0.09
CA ALA A 34 14.13 -3.93 0.34
C ALA A 34 14.00 -3.55 1.82
N ASP A 35 12.78 -3.33 2.32
CA ASP A 35 12.56 -2.92 3.71
C ASP A 35 12.88 -4.07 4.66
N ARG A 36 12.43 -5.29 4.34
CA ARG A 36 12.73 -6.48 5.14
C ARG A 36 14.21 -6.86 5.10
N MET A 37 14.85 -6.70 3.95
CA MET A 37 16.29 -6.94 3.80
C MET A 37 17.09 -5.91 4.59
N ARG A 38 16.66 -4.64 4.57
CA ARG A 38 17.24 -3.55 5.35
C ARG A 38 17.18 -3.79 6.86
N GLU A 39 16.06 -4.34 7.35
CA GLU A 39 15.91 -4.73 8.77
C GLU A 39 16.89 -5.83 9.21
N ARG A 40 17.44 -6.60 8.27
CA ARG A 40 18.35 -7.72 8.53
C ARG A 40 19.82 -7.37 8.35
N ILE A 41 20.15 -6.13 7.99
CA ILE A 41 21.54 -5.69 7.86
C ILE A 41 22.15 -5.61 9.27
N PRO A 42 23.19 -6.40 9.59
CA PRO A 42 23.82 -6.35 10.89
C PRO A 42 24.57 -5.03 11.07
N LEU A 43 24.14 -4.21 12.04
CA LEU A 43 24.73 -2.88 12.26
C LEU A 43 25.89 -2.91 13.27
N GLY A 44 25.97 -3.93 14.13
CA GLY A 44 26.95 -3.96 15.23
C GLY A 44 26.86 -2.70 16.10
N ASN A 45 28.00 -2.07 16.37
CA ASN A 45 28.07 -0.80 17.11
C ASN A 45 27.93 0.44 16.23
N SER A 46 27.76 0.27 14.91
CA SER A 46 27.62 1.39 13.98
C SER A 46 26.21 2.00 14.07
N LYS A 47 26.12 3.32 13.83
CA LYS A 47 24.85 4.05 13.77
C LYS A 47 24.69 4.70 12.39
N PRO A 48 24.57 3.90 11.31
CA PRO A 48 24.46 4.45 9.98
C PRO A 48 23.16 5.23 9.84
N THR A 49 23.22 6.23 8.96
CA THR A 49 22.08 7.04 8.57
C THR A 49 21.02 6.21 7.85
N SER A 50 19.83 6.78 7.71
CA SER A 50 18.76 6.16 6.92
C SER A 50 19.19 5.98 5.46
N GLN A 51 19.91 6.96 4.89
CA GLN A 51 20.39 6.90 3.51
C GLN A 51 21.38 5.74 3.29
N GLU A 52 22.34 5.55 4.19
CA GLU A 52 23.35 4.48 4.07
C GLU A 52 22.71 3.09 4.10
N THR A 53 21.85 2.84 5.10
CA THR A 53 21.16 1.53 5.20
C THR A 53 20.21 1.28 4.03
N GLN A 54 19.62 2.33 3.45
CA GLN A 54 18.80 2.22 2.24
C GLN A 54 19.66 1.89 1.02
N ALA A 55 20.83 2.51 0.87
CA ALA A 55 21.76 2.20 -0.21
C ALA A 55 22.25 0.75 -0.14
N ASP A 56 22.59 0.26 1.05
CA ASP A 56 23.04 -1.13 1.23
C ASP A 56 21.92 -2.13 0.97
N ALA A 57 20.69 -1.86 1.44
CA ALA A 57 19.53 -2.67 1.07
C ALA A 57 19.31 -2.72 -0.44
N GLY A 58 19.52 -1.60 -1.15
CA GLY A 58 19.46 -1.53 -2.60
C GLY A 58 20.48 -2.43 -3.29
N LYS A 59 21.73 -2.45 -2.81
CA LYS A 59 22.77 -3.36 -3.33
C LYS A 59 22.41 -4.82 -3.12
N LEU A 60 21.88 -5.18 -1.94
CA LEU A 60 21.46 -6.55 -1.65
C LEU A 60 20.29 -6.98 -2.52
N VAL A 61 19.30 -6.11 -2.73
CA VAL A 61 18.18 -6.33 -3.65
C VAL A 61 18.68 -6.57 -5.06
N GLN A 62 19.61 -5.74 -5.54
CA GLN A 62 20.19 -5.90 -6.88
C GLN A 62 20.90 -7.26 -7.02
N ALA A 63 21.80 -7.59 -6.09
CA ALA A 63 22.55 -8.85 -6.13
C ALA A 63 21.62 -10.07 -6.08
N LEU A 64 20.62 -10.08 -5.18
CA LEU A 64 19.66 -11.17 -5.09
C LEU A 64 18.82 -11.31 -6.37
N ARG A 65 18.41 -10.18 -6.96
CA ARG A 65 17.65 -10.16 -8.21
C ARG A 65 18.46 -10.70 -9.36
N GLU A 66 19.72 -10.28 -9.49
CA GLU A 66 20.64 -10.77 -10.54
C GLU A 66 20.85 -12.28 -10.43
N LEU A 67 21.08 -12.79 -9.22
CA LEU A 67 21.20 -14.24 -8.98
C LEU A 67 19.92 -14.99 -9.33
N ALA A 68 18.76 -14.48 -8.91
CA ALA A 68 17.46 -15.10 -9.23
C ALA A 68 17.19 -15.12 -10.74
N VAL A 69 17.53 -14.02 -11.44
CA VAL A 69 17.43 -13.89 -12.90
C VAL A 69 18.34 -14.88 -13.60
N ALA A 70 19.63 -14.93 -13.24
CA ALA A 70 20.61 -15.83 -13.84
C ALA A 70 20.20 -17.30 -13.70
N ASN A 71 19.52 -17.64 -12.60
CA ASN A 71 19.03 -18.98 -12.33
C ASN A 71 17.56 -19.21 -12.75
N ARG A 72 16.96 -18.29 -13.52
CA ARG A 72 15.56 -18.36 -14.02
C ARG A 72 14.53 -18.70 -12.94
N ARG A 73 14.69 -18.14 -11.75
CA ARG A 73 13.77 -18.37 -10.62
C ARG A 73 12.58 -17.44 -10.70
N ASN A 74 11.41 -17.89 -10.27
CA ASN A 74 10.30 -16.96 -10.04
C ASN A 74 10.73 -15.94 -8.98
N ILE A 75 10.35 -14.68 -9.18
CA ILE A 75 10.65 -13.59 -8.27
C ILE A 75 9.33 -12.97 -7.83
N LEU A 76 9.18 -12.79 -6.53
CA LEU A 76 8.19 -11.92 -5.91
C LEU A 76 8.92 -10.70 -5.37
N GLU A 77 8.62 -9.52 -5.89
CA GLU A 77 9.26 -8.27 -5.45
C GLU A 77 8.22 -7.30 -4.91
N GLU A 78 8.45 -6.77 -3.70
CA GLU A 78 7.59 -5.77 -3.07
C GLU A 78 8.22 -4.38 -3.20
N GLY A 79 7.42 -3.38 -3.56
CA GLY A 79 7.92 -2.03 -3.73
C GLY A 79 6.84 -0.97 -3.73
N THR A 80 7.27 0.30 -3.66
CA THR A 80 6.37 1.44 -3.86
C THR A 80 6.20 1.78 -5.33
N TYR A 81 7.18 1.44 -6.17
CA TYR A 81 7.24 1.74 -7.61
C TYR A 81 6.81 3.18 -7.93
N ARG A 82 7.32 4.16 -7.17
CA ARG A 82 6.94 5.57 -7.31
C ARG A 82 7.54 6.29 -8.52
N GLU A 83 8.67 5.78 -9.03
CA GLU A 83 9.37 6.37 -10.17
C GLU A 83 8.93 5.69 -11.47
N ALA A 84 7.96 6.28 -12.18
CA ALA A 84 7.33 5.67 -13.35
C ALA A 84 8.31 5.25 -14.44
N GLU A 85 9.29 6.09 -14.76
CA GLU A 85 10.32 5.80 -15.77
C GLU A 85 11.28 4.69 -15.36
N GLY A 86 11.58 4.62 -14.05
CA GLY A 86 12.38 3.53 -13.50
C GLY A 86 11.62 2.21 -13.57
N ALA A 87 10.34 2.23 -13.19
CA ALA A 87 9.48 1.06 -13.18
C ALA A 87 9.20 0.52 -14.60
N GLU A 88 8.90 1.39 -15.58
CA GLU A 88 8.70 0.99 -16.98
C GLU A 88 9.96 0.33 -17.55
N ARG A 89 11.13 0.97 -17.42
CA ARG A 89 12.41 0.39 -17.88
C ARG A 89 12.72 -0.92 -17.17
N PHE A 90 12.43 -1.01 -15.88
CA PHE A 90 12.61 -2.22 -15.11
C PHE A 90 11.73 -3.36 -15.66
N VAL A 91 10.43 -3.13 -15.85
CA VAL A 91 9.49 -4.12 -16.40
C VAL A 91 9.91 -4.55 -17.80
N ALA A 92 10.20 -3.60 -18.69
CA ALA A 92 10.61 -3.89 -20.07
C ALA A 92 11.88 -4.74 -20.11
N GLY A 93 12.91 -4.36 -19.34
CA GLY A 93 14.16 -5.12 -19.26
C GLY A 93 13.99 -6.52 -18.68
N LYS A 94 13.02 -6.75 -17.78
CA LYS A 94 12.71 -8.10 -17.29
C LYS A 94 12.03 -8.97 -18.34
N ARG A 95 11.18 -8.37 -19.18
CA ARG A 95 10.56 -9.07 -20.31
C ARG A 95 11.58 -9.44 -21.38
N GLU A 96 12.51 -8.55 -21.69
CA GLU A 96 13.65 -8.85 -22.57
C GLU A 96 14.51 -10.01 -22.04
N GLN A 97 14.58 -10.17 -20.71
CA GLN A 97 15.23 -11.30 -20.05
C GLN A 97 14.38 -12.58 -20.01
N GLY A 98 13.19 -12.58 -20.63
CA GLY A 98 12.31 -13.75 -20.77
C GLY A 98 11.33 -13.95 -19.60
N TYR A 99 11.13 -12.96 -18.72
CA TYR A 99 10.12 -13.05 -17.68
C TYR A 99 8.76 -12.58 -18.19
N ASN A 100 7.70 -13.32 -17.84
CA ASN A 100 6.36 -12.74 -17.75
C ASN A 100 6.29 -11.90 -16.46
N VAL A 101 5.94 -10.62 -16.59
CA VAL A 101 5.90 -9.68 -15.47
C VAL A 101 4.45 -9.31 -15.15
N GLU A 102 4.05 -9.64 -13.92
CA GLU A 102 2.74 -9.30 -13.37
C GLU A 102 2.87 -8.18 -12.32
N MET A 103 1.92 -7.25 -12.31
CA MET A 103 1.75 -6.25 -11.25
C MET A 103 0.50 -6.55 -10.41
N LEU A 104 0.68 -6.79 -9.12
CA LEU A 104 -0.35 -6.77 -8.08
C LEU A 104 -0.39 -5.38 -7.45
N ALA A 105 -1.33 -4.55 -7.90
CA ALA A 105 -1.53 -3.19 -7.41
C ALA A 105 -2.49 -3.17 -6.21
N VAL A 106 -2.00 -2.72 -5.05
CA VAL A 106 -2.81 -2.65 -3.84
C VAL A 106 -3.59 -1.33 -3.80
N ALA A 107 -4.91 -1.43 -3.83
CA ALA A 107 -5.83 -0.32 -3.70
C ALA A 107 -6.21 -0.14 -2.22
N THR A 108 -5.69 0.92 -1.59
CA THR A 108 -6.02 1.26 -0.21
C THR A 108 -6.17 2.78 -0.09
N PRO A 109 -7.26 3.26 0.53
CA PRO A 109 -7.46 4.68 0.81
C PRO A 109 -6.24 5.31 1.49
N ARG A 110 -6.02 6.60 1.24
CA ARG A 110 -4.89 7.35 1.82
C ARG A 110 -4.93 7.28 3.34
N GLU A 111 -6.10 7.45 3.93
CA GLU A 111 -6.34 7.48 5.37
C GLU A 111 -6.00 6.14 6.04
N GLN A 112 -6.42 5.02 5.43
CA GLN A 112 -6.11 3.67 5.92
C GLN A 112 -4.62 3.32 5.77
N SER A 113 -4.00 3.78 4.68
CA SER A 113 -2.58 3.52 4.44
C SER A 113 -1.67 4.35 5.34
N LEU A 114 -2.02 5.61 5.62
CA LEU A 114 -1.36 6.41 6.65
C LEU A 114 -1.50 5.78 8.03
N LEU A 115 -2.72 5.40 8.43
CA LEU A 115 -2.95 4.68 9.68
C LEU A 115 -2.05 3.44 9.79
N GLY A 116 -1.87 2.69 8.69
CA GLY A 116 -0.96 1.55 8.64
C GLY A 116 0.49 1.89 8.96
N ILE A 117 0.98 3.08 8.62
CA ILE A 117 2.33 3.56 8.99
C ILE A 117 2.41 3.82 10.49
N TYR A 118 1.45 4.57 11.03
CA TYR A 118 1.43 4.94 12.45
C TYR A 118 1.23 3.72 13.35
N ASN A 119 0.28 2.85 13.01
CA ASN A 119 0.04 1.61 13.75
C ASN A 119 1.28 0.69 13.73
N ARG A 120 1.93 0.51 12.56
CA ARG A 120 3.19 -0.26 12.49
C ARG A 120 4.27 0.34 13.39
N HIS A 121 4.39 1.66 13.42
CA HIS A 121 5.36 2.34 14.27
C HIS A 121 5.10 2.05 15.76
N GLU A 122 3.85 2.11 16.20
CA GLU A 122 3.48 1.78 17.58
C GLU A 122 3.74 0.30 17.92
N LEU A 123 3.42 -0.62 17.02
CA LEU A 123 3.74 -2.04 17.17
C LEU A 123 5.25 -2.30 17.25
N GLN A 124 6.08 -1.54 16.52
CA GLN A 124 7.54 -1.63 16.61
C GLN A 124 8.04 -1.18 18.00
N HIS A 125 7.45 -0.12 18.58
CA HIS A 125 7.77 0.30 19.95
C HIS A 125 7.36 -0.75 20.99
N GLN A 126 6.16 -1.32 20.86
CA GLN A 126 5.70 -2.40 21.75
C GLN A 126 6.58 -3.64 21.68
N ALA A 127 7.03 -4.00 20.48
CA ALA A 127 7.96 -5.11 20.24
C ALA A 127 9.41 -4.80 20.67
N LYS A 128 9.70 -3.59 21.18
CA LYS A 128 11.04 -3.11 21.53
C LYS A 128 12.03 -3.28 20.38
N ALA A 129 11.61 -2.97 19.15
CA ALA A 129 12.50 -3.00 18.00
C ALA A 129 13.71 -2.08 18.23
N ASP A 130 14.90 -2.51 17.80
CA ASP A 130 16.14 -1.75 18.02
C ASP A 130 16.13 -0.37 17.34
N ASN A 131 15.34 -0.21 16.28
CA ASN A 131 15.24 1.02 15.50
C ASN A 131 13.84 1.15 14.87
N PRO A 132 12.81 1.54 15.66
CA PRO A 132 11.47 1.80 15.13
C PRO A 132 11.54 2.99 14.18
N ARG A 133 11.00 2.84 12.97
CA ARG A 133 11.14 3.84 11.91
C ARG A 133 9.78 4.27 11.41
N MET A 134 9.59 5.57 11.38
CA MET A 134 8.43 6.21 10.79
C MET A 134 8.71 6.63 9.36
N VAL A 135 7.77 6.34 8.47
CA VAL A 135 7.76 6.87 7.11
C VAL A 135 7.09 8.24 7.13
N ALA A 136 7.71 9.25 6.52
CA ALA A 136 7.13 10.58 6.41
C ALA A 136 5.86 10.57 5.53
N GLU A 137 4.86 11.35 5.90
CA GLU A 137 3.61 11.45 5.12
C GLU A 137 3.82 11.99 3.71
N THR A 138 4.75 12.93 3.53
CA THR A 138 5.11 13.43 2.20
C THR A 138 5.64 12.31 1.31
N TYR A 139 6.51 11.46 1.85
CA TYR A 139 7.00 10.27 1.13
C TYR A 139 5.86 9.30 0.79
N HIS A 140 4.91 9.11 1.70
CA HIS A 140 3.73 8.29 1.47
C HIS A 140 2.89 8.81 0.30
N ASP A 141 2.55 10.08 0.32
CA ASP A 141 1.69 10.72 -0.68
C ASP A 141 2.38 10.77 -2.05
N ASP A 142 3.67 11.06 -2.08
CA ASP A 142 4.47 11.02 -3.31
C ASP A 142 4.57 9.59 -3.86
N ALA A 143 4.69 8.58 -3.00
CA ALA A 143 4.66 7.19 -3.43
C ALA A 143 3.28 6.79 -3.99
N MET A 144 2.19 7.27 -3.39
CA MET A 144 0.83 6.98 -3.83
C MET A 144 0.56 7.54 -5.23
N ARG A 145 0.92 8.80 -5.48
CA ARG A 145 0.80 9.48 -6.77
C ARG A 145 1.79 8.94 -7.80
N GLY A 146 3.04 8.71 -7.41
CA GLY A 146 4.05 8.12 -8.28
C GLY A 146 3.65 6.73 -8.76
N PHE A 147 3.01 5.92 -7.90
CA PHE A 147 2.54 4.59 -8.27
C PHE A 147 1.40 4.62 -9.30
N GLU A 148 0.49 5.60 -9.23
CA GLU A 148 -0.52 5.79 -10.29
C GLU A 148 0.15 6.07 -11.64
N ASN A 149 1.14 6.97 -11.67
CA ASN A 149 1.91 7.26 -12.88
C ASN A 149 2.63 6.01 -13.42
N THR A 150 3.15 5.17 -12.53
CA THR A 150 3.75 3.88 -12.90
C THR A 150 2.75 2.96 -13.57
N LEU A 151 1.53 2.80 -13.02
CA LEU A 151 0.52 1.94 -13.62
C LEU A 151 0.10 2.43 -15.01
N THR A 152 0.00 3.75 -15.19
CA THR A 152 -0.25 4.36 -16.50
C THR A 152 0.86 4.05 -17.50
N LYS A 153 2.12 4.27 -17.11
CA LYS A 153 3.27 4.21 -18.02
C LYS A 153 3.71 2.76 -18.29
N ALA A 154 3.80 1.92 -17.26
CA ALA A 154 4.20 0.52 -17.38
C ALA A 154 3.05 -0.41 -17.79
N GLY A 155 1.79 0.05 -17.76
CA GLY A 155 0.61 -0.78 -18.06
C GLY A 155 0.65 -1.46 -19.44
N GLY A 156 1.22 -0.79 -20.44
CA GLY A 156 1.36 -1.34 -21.80
C GLY A 156 2.41 -2.44 -21.93
N VAL A 157 3.40 -2.46 -21.03
CA VAL A 157 4.49 -3.44 -21.03
C VAL A 157 4.28 -4.58 -20.04
N LEU A 158 3.38 -4.48 -19.07
CA LEU A 158 3.04 -5.57 -18.15
C LEU A 158 2.27 -6.70 -18.88
N ASP A 159 2.56 -7.96 -18.52
CA ASP A 159 1.87 -9.13 -19.08
C ASP A 159 0.52 -9.38 -18.38
N ARG A 160 0.39 -8.96 -17.12
CA ARG A 160 -0.85 -8.96 -16.34
C ARG A 160 -0.81 -7.91 -15.25
N THR A 161 -1.95 -7.29 -14.98
CA THR A 161 -2.13 -6.39 -13.84
C THR A 161 -3.39 -6.77 -13.10
N ARG A 162 -3.29 -6.94 -11.78
CA ARG A 162 -4.44 -7.11 -10.90
C ARG A 162 -4.52 -5.96 -9.91
N VAL A 163 -5.73 -5.49 -9.63
CA VAL A 163 -5.99 -4.57 -8.53
C VAL A 163 -6.62 -5.35 -7.39
N ILE A 164 -6.01 -5.27 -6.22
CA ILE A 164 -6.40 -5.99 -5.03
C ILE A 164 -6.57 -5.02 -3.86
N ASP A 165 -7.58 -5.23 -3.03
CA ASP A 165 -7.75 -4.44 -1.81
C ASP A 165 -6.86 -4.91 -0.66
N ARG A 166 -6.95 -4.19 0.46
CA ARG A 166 -6.23 -4.52 1.69
C ARG A 166 -6.66 -5.87 2.29
N GLY A 167 -7.90 -6.30 2.08
CA GLY A 167 -8.44 -7.58 2.56
C GLY A 167 -7.97 -8.78 1.74
N GLY A 168 -7.51 -8.54 0.50
CA GLY A 168 -7.10 -9.58 -0.45
C GLY A 168 -8.13 -9.82 -1.57
N ASN A 169 -9.18 -9.01 -1.66
CA ASN A 169 -10.18 -9.13 -2.73
C ASN A 169 -9.66 -8.53 -4.03
N VAL A 170 -9.70 -9.29 -5.11
CA VAL A 170 -9.27 -8.84 -6.44
C VAL A 170 -10.46 -8.17 -7.15
N PHE A 171 -10.37 -6.86 -7.39
CA PHE A 171 -11.40 -6.09 -8.10
C PHE A 171 -11.22 -6.09 -9.61
N PHE A 172 -9.98 -6.24 -10.07
CA PHE A 172 -9.63 -6.17 -11.47
C PHE A 172 -8.52 -7.15 -11.79
N ASP A 173 -8.63 -7.78 -12.95
CA ASP A 173 -7.60 -8.63 -13.52
C ASP A 173 -7.57 -8.43 -15.03
N SER A 174 -6.44 -7.93 -15.54
CA SER A 174 -6.31 -7.58 -16.96
C SER A 174 -6.37 -8.78 -17.90
N GLN A 175 -6.17 -10.00 -17.40
CA GLN A 175 -6.34 -11.20 -18.23
C GLN A 175 -7.81 -11.61 -18.36
N ALA A 176 -8.62 -11.42 -17.32
CA ALA A 176 -10.04 -11.78 -17.34
C ALA A 176 -10.92 -10.68 -17.97
N GLN A 177 -10.57 -9.41 -17.74
CA GLN A 177 -11.39 -8.26 -18.12
C GLN A 177 -10.77 -7.45 -19.29
N GLY A 178 -9.67 -7.95 -19.87
CA GLY A 178 -8.88 -7.22 -20.87
C GLY A 178 -8.08 -6.06 -20.25
N ARG A 179 -7.52 -5.19 -21.09
CA ARG A 179 -6.83 -3.97 -20.62
C ARG A 179 -7.83 -2.87 -20.21
N GLY A 180 -8.84 -3.22 -19.41
CA GLY A 180 -9.72 -2.26 -18.77
C GLY A 180 -8.92 -1.26 -17.92
N ASN A 181 -9.55 -0.15 -17.53
CA ASN A 181 -8.83 0.96 -16.91
C ASN A 181 -8.40 0.60 -15.48
N VAL A 182 -7.17 0.09 -15.34
CA VAL A 182 -6.54 -0.23 -14.05
C VAL A 182 -6.62 0.94 -13.05
N LEU A 183 -6.58 2.19 -13.53
CA LEU A 183 -6.68 3.37 -12.66
C LEU A 183 -8.08 3.55 -12.11
N GLU A 184 -9.12 3.24 -12.88
CA GLU A 184 -10.50 3.24 -12.37
C GLU A 184 -10.69 2.17 -11.30
N ALA A 185 -10.18 0.96 -11.53
CA ALA A 185 -10.23 -0.11 -10.52
C ALA A 185 -9.43 0.25 -9.26
N LEU A 186 -8.26 0.89 -9.43
CA LEU A 186 -7.45 1.39 -8.31
C LEU A 186 -8.19 2.48 -7.54
N ALA A 187 -8.80 3.44 -8.23
CA ALA A 187 -9.60 4.51 -7.64
C ALA A 187 -10.82 3.96 -6.89
N GLU A 188 -11.50 2.97 -7.46
CA GLU A 188 -12.63 2.28 -6.82
C GLU A 188 -12.21 1.61 -5.51
N GLY A 189 -11.14 0.82 -5.54
CA GLY A 189 -10.63 0.16 -4.32
C GLY A 189 -10.11 1.15 -3.27
N ARG A 190 -9.69 2.35 -3.70
CA ARG A 190 -9.26 3.48 -2.84
C ARG A 190 -10.42 4.31 -2.28
N LYS A 191 -11.67 4.06 -2.68
CA LYS A 191 -12.81 4.72 -2.04
C LYS A 191 -12.88 4.32 -0.56
N LEU A 192 -12.95 5.34 0.27
CA LEU A 192 -13.23 5.20 1.69
C LEU A 192 -14.75 4.98 1.81
N THR A 193 -15.21 3.78 2.16
CA THR A 193 -16.63 3.46 2.40
C THR A 193 -17.02 3.77 3.84
N ASP A 194 -18.30 3.67 4.20
CA ASP A 194 -18.78 3.99 5.56
C ASP A 194 -18.14 3.02 6.55
N ASP A 195 -18.13 1.73 6.19
CA ASP A 195 -17.49 0.68 6.96
C ASP A 195 -15.98 0.89 7.10
N LYS A 196 -15.28 1.19 5.99
CA LYS A 196 -13.83 1.48 6.04
C LYS A 196 -13.54 2.70 6.89
N LEU A 197 -14.40 3.73 6.85
CA LEU A 197 -14.22 4.96 7.61
C LEU A 197 -14.44 4.71 9.11
N LYS A 198 -15.41 3.87 9.47
CA LYS A 198 -15.63 3.40 10.84
C LYS A 198 -14.43 2.61 11.36
N GLU A 199 -14.00 1.58 10.62
CA GLU A 199 -12.82 0.77 10.95
C GLU A 199 -11.56 1.65 11.11
N THR A 200 -11.38 2.64 10.22
CA THR A 200 -10.24 3.56 10.29
C THR A 200 -10.27 4.39 11.58
N ALA A 201 -11.44 4.87 12.01
CA ALA A 201 -11.57 5.64 13.25
C ALA A 201 -11.23 4.79 14.48
N ASP A 202 -11.79 3.57 14.56
CA ASP A 202 -11.56 2.66 15.67
C ASP A 202 -10.06 2.37 15.85
N VAL A 203 -9.35 2.06 14.77
CA VAL A 203 -7.91 1.75 14.82
C VAL A 203 -7.06 3.00 15.06
N TRP A 204 -7.49 4.20 14.65
CA TRP A 204 -6.83 5.45 15.05
C TRP A 204 -6.95 5.71 16.55
N ALA A 205 -8.11 5.43 17.14
CA ALA A 205 -8.30 5.54 18.59
C ALA A 205 -7.35 4.59 19.34
N GLU A 206 -7.30 3.32 18.93
CA GLU A 206 -6.35 2.34 19.49
C GLU A 206 -4.88 2.78 19.33
N THR A 207 -4.51 3.29 18.15
CA THR A 207 -3.14 3.78 17.88
C THR A 207 -2.76 4.96 18.79
N ARG A 208 -3.72 5.86 19.07
CA ARG A 208 -3.53 6.96 20.02
C ARG A 208 -3.34 6.44 21.45
N GLU A 209 -4.11 5.45 21.86
CA GLU A 209 -3.96 4.84 23.19
C GLU A 209 -2.60 4.17 23.35
N MET A 210 -2.12 3.42 22.35
CA MET A 210 -0.78 2.84 22.35
C MET A 210 0.32 3.90 22.53
N ALA A 211 0.21 5.00 21.78
CA ALA A 211 1.15 6.11 21.87
C ALA A 211 1.11 6.81 23.24
N ALA A 212 -0.08 7.00 23.82
CA ALA A 212 -0.25 7.60 25.13
C ALA A 212 0.31 6.71 26.25
N GLN A 213 0.05 5.40 26.20
CA GLN A 213 0.52 4.44 27.20
C GLN A 213 2.05 4.40 27.30
N ARG A 214 2.75 4.50 26.17
CA ARG A 214 4.22 4.58 26.14
C ARG A 214 4.78 5.99 26.35
N GLN A 215 3.92 6.98 26.63
CA GLN A 215 4.28 8.39 26.81
C GLN A 215 5.05 8.95 25.61
N ALA A 216 4.52 8.72 24.39
CA ALA A 216 5.12 9.24 23.16
C ALA A 216 5.28 10.78 23.20
N PRO A 217 6.23 11.36 22.44
CA PRO A 217 6.46 12.80 22.46
C PRO A 217 5.18 13.61 22.15
N PRO A 218 4.96 14.78 22.79
CA PRO A 218 3.72 15.56 22.62
C PRO A 218 3.39 15.91 21.17
N GLY A 219 4.40 16.27 20.36
CA GLY A 219 4.19 16.56 18.94
C GLY A 219 3.67 15.36 18.14
N TYR A 220 4.14 14.16 18.47
CA TYR A 220 3.64 12.92 17.85
C TYR A 220 2.20 12.62 18.26
N GLN A 221 1.88 12.78 19.55
CA GLN A 221 0.51 12.62 20.04
C GLN A 221 -0.46 13.62 19.40
N ALA A 222 -0.03 14.87 19.21
CA ALA A 222 -0.80 15.89 18.51
C ALA A 222 -1.07 15.49 17.05
N THR A 223 -0.07 14.98 16.32
CA THR A 223 -0.27 14.49 14.96
C THR A 223 -1.29 13.34 14.89
N LEU A 224 -1.22 12.38 15.82
CA LEU A 224 -2.21 11.30 15.90
C LEU A 224 -3.63 11.84 16.20
N GLN A 225 -3.74 12.84 17.08
CA GLN A 225 -5.00 13.50 17.40
C GLN A 225 -5.60 14.20 16.19
N ASP A 226 -4.78 14.89 15.40
CA ASP A 226 -5.22 15.60 14.20
C ASP A 226 -5.75 14.64 13.13
N HIS A 227 -5.06 13.51 12.90
CA HIS A 227 -5.56 12.47 12.00
C HIS A 227 -6.87 11.85 12.48
N HIS A 228 -6.96 11.50 13.76
CA HIS A 228 -8.19 10.94 14.32
C HIS A 228 -9.37 11.91 14.18
N LYS A 229 -9.17 13.20 14.52
CA LYS A 229 -10.20 14.24 14.37
C LYS A 229 -10.65 14.41 12.92
N ARG A 230 -9.71 14.37 11.96
CA ARG A 230 -10.02 14.44 10.53
C ARG A 230 -10.93 13.28 10.09
N ILE A 231 -10.71 12.07 10.61
CA ILE A 231 -11.58 10.92 10.30
C ILE A 231 -12.97 11.08 10.92
N GLU A 232 -13.07 11.57 12.16
CA GLU A 232 -14.36 11.88 12.80
C GLU A 232 -15.13 12.97 12.04
N GLU A 233 -14.45 14.00 11.52
CA GLU A 233 -15.04 15.04 10.70
C GLU A 233 -15.61 14.45 9.38
N MET A 234 -14.84 13.61 8.68
CA MET A 234 -15.32 12.89 7.49
C MET A 234 -16.55 12.03 7.79
N GLN A 235 -16.61 11.37 8.95
CA GLN A 235 -17.77 10.57 9.35
C GLN A 235 -19.02 11.43 9.53
N LYS A 236 -18.86 12.56 10.22
CA LYS A 236 -19.96 13.52 10.46
C LYS A 236 -20.51 14.08 9.16
N GLU A 237 -19.63 14.51 8.25
CA GLU A 237 -20.01 15.01 6.92
C GLU A 237 -20.82 13.97 6.16
N ARG A 238 -20.41 12.72 6.22
CA ARG A 238 -21.05 11.62 5.51
C ARG A 238 -22.42 11.24 6.06
N ILE A 239 -22.56 11.20 7.39
CA ILE A 239 -23.85 11.05 8.06
C ILE A 239 -24.79 12.21 7.66
N HIS A 240 -24.28 13.44 7.62
CA HIS A 240 -25.05 14.61 7.20
C HIS A 240 -25.51 14.49 5.73
N CYS A 241 -24.62 14.11 4.81
CA CYS A 241 -24.97 13.88 3.42
C CYS A 241 -26.04 12.79 3.25
N HIS A 242 -25.92 11.66 3.95
CA HIS A 242 -26.91 10.59 3.93
C HIS A 242 -28.29 11.07 4.41
N ALA A 243 -28.32 11.83 5.51
CA ALA A 243 -29.56 12.41 6.03
C ALA A 243 -30.22 13.40 5.04
N MET A 244 -29.43 14.28 4.40
CA MET A 244 -29.93 15.20 3.39
C MET A 244 -30.46 14.49 2.15
N ASN A 245 -29.78 13.44 1.69
CA ASN A 245 -30.23 12.64 0.56
C ASN A 245 -31.56 11.93 0.84
N GLN A 246 -31.73 11.39 2.06
CA GLN A 246 -33.00 10.78 2.48
C GLN A 246 -34.14 11.81 2.55
N LEU A 247 -33.90 13.00 3.09
CA LEU A 247 -34.90 14.07 3.10
C LEU A 247 -35.32 14.48 1.69
N ASN A 248 -34.36 14.62 0.77
CA ASN A 248 -34.63 14.94 -0.63
C ASN A 248 -35.42 13.83 -1.33
N ALA A 249 -35.08 12.56 -1.09
CA ALA A 249 -35.81 11.43 -1.64
C ALA A 249 -37.26 11.39 -1.12
N ASN A 250 -37.46 11.60 0.18
CA ASN A 250 -38.79 11.65 0.80
C ASN A 250 -39.63 12.82 0.25
N ALA A 251 -39.03 14.01 0.09
CA ALA A 251 -39.69 15.17 -0.50
C ALA A 251 -40.10 14.91 -1.97
N ALA A 252 -39.24 14.25 -2.75
CA ALA A 252 -39.54 13.88 -4.13
C ALA A 252 -40.68 12.86 -4.24
N THR A 253 -40.76 11.89 -3.32
CA THR A 253 -41.85 10.92 -3.25
C THR A 253 -43.17 11.60 -2.88
N LEU A 254 -43.18 12.44 -1.85
CA LEU A 254 -44.38 13.20 -1.44
C LEU A 254 -44.90 14.11 -2.56
N ALA A 255 -44.01 14.74 -3.33
CA ALA A 255 -44.40 15.59 -4.46
C ALA A 255 -44.96 14.79 -5.66
N ARG A 256 -44.64 13.50 -5.78
CA ARG A 256 -45.22 12.60 -6.79
C ARG A 256 -46.60 12.09 -6.35
N ASP A 257 -46.76 11.73 -5.08
CA ASP A 257 -48.01 11.20 -4.54
C ASP A 257 -49.10 12.28 -4.41
N ALA A 258 -48.72 13.57 -4.43
CA ALA A 258 -49.63 14.70 -4.41
C ALA A 258 -50.15 15.15 -5.80
N ARG A 259 -49.81 14.42 -6.88
CA ARG A 259 -50.29 14.66 -8.26
C ARG A 259 -51.23 13.56 -8.71
#